data_AF-A0A1C5EM90-F1
#
_entry.id   AF-A0A1C5EM90-F1
#
_cell.length_a   1.000
_cell.length_b   1.000
_cell.length_c   1.000
_cell.angle_alpha   90.00
_cell.angle_beta   90.00
_cell.angle_gamma   90.00
#
_symmetry.space_group_name_H-M   'P 1'
#
loop_
_entity.id
_entity.type
_entity.pdbx_description
1 polymer ?
#
loop_
_entity_poly.entity_id
_entity_poly.type
_entity_poly.pdbx_seq_one_letter_code
_entity_poly.pdbx_strand_id
1 'polypeptide(L)'
;MPRWKALSDELDPQVREFAGQLRRLVDRRGLSIAAVADRTGYSKTSWERYLSGRLLAPRGAIVALAEATGTSQVHLTTMWELAERAWSRSEMGQDMATEPLRISRARVSLPLVPQQPPHRTGGGEADRCGGSRRRLAVLLAGAVGVLLVLAGAVLLAGAGR
;
A
#
# COMPACT_ATOMS: atom_id res chain seq x y z
N MET A 1 4.67 24.91 -7.55
CA MET A 1 5.33 24.05 -6.55
C MET A 1 4.27 23.33 -5.72
N PRO A 2 4.45 22.04 -5.41
CA PRO A 2 3.51 21.27 -4.60
C PRO A 2 3.32 21.88 -3.21
N ARG A 3 2.09 22.08 -2.77
CA ARG A 3 1.79 22.44 -1.38
C ARG A 3 1.71 21.16 -0.55
N TRP A 4 2.84 20.76 0.03
CA TRP A 4 2.91 19.54 0.81
C TRP A 4 2.09 19.64 2.11
N LYS A 5 1.29 18.62 2.39
CA LYS A 5 0.73 18.41 3.72
C LYS A 5 1.84 17.98 4.69
N ALA A 6 1.73 18.31 5.98
CA ALA A 6 2.63 17.80 7.01
C ALA A 6 2.74 16.25 6.93
N LEU A 7 3.95 15.74 7.19
CA LEU A 7 4.17 14.30 7.34
C LEU A 7 3.53 13.83 8.64
N SER A 8 3.02 12.59 8.68
CA SER A 8 2.37 12.05 9.88
C SER A 8 3.33 11.99 11.06
N ASP A 9 2.86 12.38 12.25
CA ASP A 9 3.70 12.44 13.44
C ASP A 9 4.08 11.08 14.04
N GLU A 10 3.36 10.03 13.67
CA GLU A 10 3.60 8.64 14.06
C GLU A 10 4.70 7.95 13.24
N LEU A 11 5.21 8.59 12.19
CA LEU A 11 6.26 8.00 11.34
C LEU A 11 7.59 7.97 12.08
N ASP A 12 8.28 6.83 11.93
CA ASP A 12 9.68 6.70 12.33
C ASP A 12 10.51 7.87 11.76
N PRO A 13 11.40 8.48 12.56
CA PRO A 13 12.20 9.62 12.14
C PRO A 13 12.97 9.39 10.83
N GLN A 14 13.47 8.18 10.60
CA GLN A 14 14.25 7.84 9.41
C GLN A 14 13.38 7.79 8.15
N VAL A 15 12.16 7.26 8.26
CA VAL A 15 11.17 7.24 7.18
C VAL A 15 10.70 8.67 6.87
N ARG A 16 10.45 9.46 7.91
CA ARG A 16 10.05 10.87 7.75
C ARG A 16 11.12 11.69 7.03
N GLU A 17 12.38 11.53 7.43
CA GLU A 17 13.49 12.23 6.78
C GLU A 17 13.61 11.81 5.32
N PHE A 18 13.50 10.52 5.02
CA PHE A 18 13.50 10.02 3.64
C PHE A 18 12.36 10.63 2.81
N ALA A 19 11.12 10.61 3.30
CA ALA A 19 9.98 11.25 2.63
C ALA A 19 10.19 12.76 2.43
N GLY A 20 10.79 13.44 3.40
CA GLY A 20 11.20 14.84 3.32
C GLY A 20 12.22 15.10 2.20
N GLN A 21 13.22 14.22 2.06
CA GLN A 21 14.22 14.31 0.99
C GLN A 21 13.60 14.12 -0.39
N LEU A 22 12.66 13.17 -0.55
CA LEU A 22 11.93 12.98 -1.80
C LEU A 22 11.15 14.25 -2.19
N ARG A 23 10.44 14.86 -1.23
CA ARG A 23 9.72 16.12 -1.45
C ARG A 23 10.65 17.25 -1.88
N ARG A 24 11.77 17.44 -1.17
CA ARG A 24 12.78 18.44 -1.53
C ARG A 24 13.34 18.22 -2.93
N LEU A 25 13.57 16.97 -3.32
CA LEU A 25 14.03 16.62 -4.65
C LEU A 25 12.99 16.98 -5.73
N VAL A 26 11.71 16.70 -5.48
CA VAL A 26 10.60 17.09 -6.37
C VAL A 26 10.49 18.61 -6.47
N ASP A 27 10.59 19.33 -5.35
CA ASP A 27 10.52 20.79 -5.29
C ASP A 27 11.67 21.47 -6.02
N ARG A 28 12.90 20.99 -5.84
CA ARG A 28 14.09 21.51 -6.54
C ARG A 28 13.99 21.36 -8.06
N ARG A 29 13.29 20.33 -8.53
CA ARG A 29 13.02 20.12 -9.96
C ARG A 29 11.76 20.82 -10.44
N GLY A 30 11.03 21.52 -9.56
CA GLY A 30 9.80 22.23 -9.89
C GLY A 30 8.66 21.31 -10.34
N LEU A 31 8.72 20.01 -10.03
CA LEU A 31 7.76 19.04 -10.53
C LEU A 31 6.48 19.05 -9.70
N SER A 32 5.34 18.92 -10.38
CA SER A 32 4.07 18.59 -9.73
C SER A 32 3.99 17.08 -9.49
N ILE A 33 3.12 16.65 -8.56
CA ILE A 33 2.91 15.21 -8.32
C ILE A 33 2.41 14.50 -9.59
N ALA A 34 1.58 15.17 -10.41
CA ALA A 34 1.14 14.64 -11.70
C ALA A 34 2.32 14.45 -12.65
N ALA A 35 3.22 15.43 -12.77
CA ALA A 35 4.40 15.31 -13.61
C ALA A 35 5.36 14.19 -13.14
N VAL A 36 5.46 13.96 -11.82
CA VAL A 36 6.20 12.80 -11.29
C VAL A 36 5.53 11.50 -11.68
N ALA A 37 4.20 11.40 -11.53
CA ALA A 37 3.43 10.23 -11.95
C ALA A 37 3.65 9.90 -13.44
N ASP A 38 3.51 10.90 -14.31
CA ASP A 38 3.67 10.74 -15.76
C ASP A 38 5.09 10.29 -16.14
N ARG A 39 6.13 10.85 -15.49
CA ARG A 39 7.54 10.52 -15.81
C ARG A 39 8.00 9.17 -15.27
N THR A 40 7.35 8.66 -14.24
CA THR A 40 7.77 7.43 -13.55
C THR A 40 6.88 6.23 -13.89
N GLY A 41 5.75 6.45 -14.56
CA GLY A 41 4.78 5.40 -14.89
C GLY A 41 3.92 4.91 -13.70
N TYR A 42 4.03 5.55 -12.53
CA TYR A 42 3.20 5.25 -11.36
C TYR A 42 2.03 6.23 -11.24
N SER A 43 0.92 5.79 -10.64
CA SER A 43 -0.26 6.66 -10.46
C SER A 43 0.02 7.84 -9.53
N LYS A 44 -0.68 8.96 -9.75
CA LYS A 44 -0.66 10.14 -8.87
C LYS A 44 -0.98 9.78 -7.42
N THR A 45 -2.02 8.98 -7.20
CA THR A 45 -2.43 8.54 -5.86
C THR A 45 -1.34 7.71 -5.16
N SER A 46 -0.62 6.86 -5.91
CA SER A 46 0.54 6.13 -5.36
C SER A 46 1.60 7.10 -4.87
N TRP A 47 1.97 8.08 -5.69
CA TRP A 47 2.94 9.12 -5.33
C TRP A 47 2.51 9.98 -4.16
N GLU A 48 1.22 10.32 -4.04
CA GLU A 48 0.70 11.04 -2.88
C GLU A 48 0.88 10.26 -1.59
N ARG A 49 0.64 8.94 -1.60
CA ARG A 49 0.87 8.09 -0.42
C ARG A 49 2.36 7.97 -0.08
N TYR A 50 3.20 7.82 -1.10
CA TYR A 50 4.65 7.72 -0.92
C TYR A 50 5.25 9.00 -0.34
N LEU A 51 4.92 10.14 -0.95
CA LEU A 51 5.43 11.44 -0.52
C LEU A 51 4.78 11.91 0.78
N SER A 52 3.62 11.39 1.18
CA SER A 52 3.06 11.63 2.53
C SER A 52 3.69 10.76 3.61
N GLY A 53 4.53 9.79 3.25
CA GLY A 53 5.10 8.82 4.18
C GLY A 53 4.06 7.80 4.68
N ARG A 54 2.81 7.82 4.17
CA ARG A 54 1.78 6.83 4.55
C ARG A 54 2.08 5.43 4.05
N LEU A 55 2.93 5.33 3.04
CA LEU A 55 3.47 4.08 2.54
C LEU A 55 4.89 4.33 2.09
N LEU A 56 5.82 3.45 2.43
CA LEU A 56 7.16 3.52 1.86
C LEU A 56 7.10 3.19 0.36
N ALA A 57 7.69 4.06 -0.46
CA ALA A 57 7.76 3.81 -1.90
C ALA A 57 8.57 2.53 -2.18
N PRO A 58 8.10 1.67 -3.10
CA PRO A 58 8.89 0.51 -3.51
C PRO A 58 10.18 0.98 -4.19
N ARG A 59 11.24 0.17 -4.09
CA ARG A 59 12.55 0.49 -4.69
C ARG A 59 12.47 0.91 -6.16
N GLY A 60 11.61 0.25 -6.95
CA GLY A 60 11.38 0.60 -8.35
C GLY A 60 10.88 2.03 -8.56
N ALA A 61 10.00 2.53 -7.69
CA ALA A 61 9.52 3.91 -7.76
C ALA A 61 10.63 4.91 -7.40
N ILE A 62 11.50 4.57 -6.43
CA ILE A 62 12.64 5.39 -6.06
C ILE A 62 13.66 5.49 -7.20
N VAL A 63 13.94 4.37 -7.86
CA VAL A 63 14.79 4.32 -9.05
C VAL A 63 14.21 5.19 -10.17
N ALA A 64 12.93 5.00 -10.51
CA ALA A 64 12.27 5.79 -11.54
C ALA A 64 12.27 7.29 -11.23
N LEU A 65 12.14 7.67 -9.94
CA LEU A 65 12.24 9.07 -9.53
C LEU A 65 13.67 9.62 -9.64
N ALA A 66 14.69 8.83 -9.30
CA ALA A 66 16.08 9.21 -9.47
C ALA A 66 16.38 9.51 -10.95
N GLU A 67 15.94 8.64 -11.85
CA GLU A 67 16.06 8.81 -13.30
C GLU A 67 15.29 10.04 -13.78
N ALA A 68 14.01 10.17 -13.43
CA ALA A 68 13.16 11.29 -13.85
C ALA A 68 13.64 12.67 -13.36
N THR A 69 14.48 12.69 -12.32
CA THR A 69 15.05 13.90 -11.74
C THR A 69 16.55 14.04 -11.97
N GLY A 70 17.20 13.13 -12.69
CA GLY A 70 18.65 13.13 -12.90
C GLY A 70 19.45 13.17 -11.59
N THR A 71 18.96 12.48 -10.56
CA THR A 71 19.63 12.35 -9.26
C THR A 71 20.40 11.03 -9.21
N SER A 72 21.51 10.96 -8.47
CA SER A 72 22.24 9.70 -8.28
C SER A 72 21.34 8.61 -7.69
N GLN A 73 21.08 7.57 -8.50
CA GLN A 73 20.29 6.40 -8.13
C GLN A 73 20.92 5.66 -6.94
N VAL A 74 22.24 5.53 -6.93
CA VAL A 74 23.00 4.85 -5.86
C VAL A 74 22.74 5.55 -4.53
N HIS A 75 22.93 6.87 -4.47
CA HIS A 75 22.73 7.64 -3.25
C HIS A 75 21.29 7.53 -2.73
N LEU A 76 20.31 7.70 -3.62
CA LEU A 76 18.89 7.67 -3.24
C LEU A 76 18.47 6.27 -2.76
N THR A 77 19.01 5.22 -3.36
CA THR A 77 18.73 3.83 -2.98
C THR A 77 19.37 3.48 -1.64
N THR A 78 20.59 3.94 -1.36
CA THR A 78 21.22 3.75 -0.04
C THR A 78 20.40 4.41 1.08
N MET A 79 19.86 5.61 0.84
CA MET A 79 18.96 6.27 1.79
C MET A 79 17.63 5.50 1.94
N TRP A 80 17.11 4.93 0.84
CA TRP A 80 15.91 4.11 0.88
C TRP A 80 16.10 2.84 1.71
N GLU A 81 17.22 2.14 1.59
CA GLU A 81 17.52 0.92 2.35
C GLU A 81 17.58 1.16 3.88
N LEU A 82 17.99 2.36 4.26
CA LEU A 82 18.01 2.84 5.62
C LEU A 82 16.57 3.08 6.13
N ALA A 83 15.73 3.73 5.33
CA ALA A 83 14.32 3.95 5.64
C ALA A 83 13.51 2.63 5.66
N GLU A 84 13.78 1.70 4.76
CA GLU A 84 13.12 0.38 4.69
C GLU A 84 13.35 -0.45 5.94
N ARG A 85 14.57 -0.44 6.48
CA ARG A 85 14.87 -1.12 7.75
C ARG A 85 14.13 -0.49 8.92
N ALA A 86 14.01 0.83 8.94
CA ALA A 86 13.24 1.52 9.97
C ALA A 86 11.74 1.22 9.87
N TRP A 87 11.18 1.31 8.66
CA TRP A 87 9.79 0.97 8.37
C TRP A 87 9.46 -0.46 8.80
N SER A 88 10.32 -1.42 8.46
CA SER A 88 10.14 -2.82 8.87
C SER A 88 10.12 -3.02 10.39
N ARG A 89 10.99 -2.32 11.13
CA ARG A 89 10.98 -2.37 12.61
C ARG A 89 9.72 -1.73 13.19
N SER A 90 9.27 -0.62 12.62
CA SER A 90 8.07 0.08 13.07
C SER A 90 6.81 -0.75 12.81
N GLU A 91 6.63 -1.32 11.61
CA GLU A 91 5.48 -2.19 11.30
C GLU A 91 5.42 -3.39 12.26
N MET A 92 6.56 -4.07 12.50
CA MET A 92 6.63 -5.17 13.47
C MET A 92 6.31 -4.70 14.91
N GLY A 93 6.74 -3.49 15.27
CA GLY A 93 6.44 -2.88 16.57
C GLY A 93 4.98 -2.44 16.70
N GLN A 94 4.35 -1.97 15.63
CA GLN A 94 2.93 -1.59 15.60
C GLN A 94 2.02 -2.82 15.65
N ASP A 95 2.41 -3.91 14.98
CA ASP A 95 1.72 -5.20 15.07
C ASP A 95 1.79 -5.76 16.51
N MET A 96 2.97 -5.73 17.15
CA MET A 96 3.14 -6.22 18.53
C MET A 96 2.49 -5.31 19.58
N ALA A 97 2.48 -3.99 19.39
CA ALA A 97 1.82 -3.05 20.28
C ALA A 97 0.29 -3.05 20.17
N THR A 98 -0.26 -3.58 19.06
CA THR A 98 -1.72 -3.73 18.84
C THR A 98 -2.28 -5.03 19.43
N GLU A 99 -1.42 -5.94 19.90
CA GLU A 99 -1.81 -7.28 20.36
C GLU A 99 -1.90 -7.45 21.91
N PRO A 100 -2.66 -6.63 22.65
CA PRO A 100 -3.28 -7.10 23.91
C PRO A 100 -4.82 -7.21 23.84
N LEU A 101 -5.46 -6.75 22.76
CA LEU A 101 -6.94 -6.66 22.69
C LEU A 101 -7.64 -7.84 21.99
N ARG A 102 -6.92 -8.84 21.48
CA ARG A 102 -7.53 -10.01 20.81
C ARG A 102 -7.78 -11.23 21.71
N ILE A 103 -7.05 -11.38 22.82
CA ILE A 103 -7.19 -12.57 23.70
C ILE A 103 -8.39 -12.44 24.66
N SER A 104 -8.82 -11.21 24.99
CA SER A 104 -9.92 -10.98 25.94
C SER A 104 -11.33 -11.18 25.37
N ARG A 105 -11.48 -11.45 24.06
CA ARG A 105 -12.81 -11.71 23.44
C ARG A 105 -13.17 -13.21 23.31
N ALA A 106 -12.25 -14.12 23.63
CA ALA A 106 -12.46 -15.57 23.40
C ALA A 106 -12.95 -16.37 24.62
N ARG A 107 -13.34 -15.72 25.74
CA ARG A 107 -13.77 -16.40 26.99
C ARG A 107 -15.26 -16.30 27.32
N VAL A 108 -16.11 -15.81 26.41
CA VAL A 108 -17.57 -15.82 26.62
C VAL A 108 -18.26 -16.22 25.32
N SER A 109 -18.35 -17.52 25.05
CA SER A 109 -19.42 -18.12 24.24
C SER A 109 -19.19 -19.63 24.14
N LEU A 110 -19.81 -20.40 25.01
CA LEU A 110 -20.20 -21.80 24.77
C LEU A 110 -21.48 -22.06 25.60
N PRO A 111 -22.35 -23.04 25.24
CA PRO A 111 -23.09 -23.17 23.99
C PRO A 111 -24.56 -23.64 24.23
N LEU A 112 -25.55 -23.26 23.41
CA LEU A 112 -26.86 -23.94 23.20
C LEU A 112 -27.64 -23.04 22.21
N VAL A 113 -28.24 -23.43 21.08
CA VAL A 113 -28.98 -24.60 20.60
C VAL A 113 -28.97 -24.51 19.05
N PRO A 114 -28.90 -25.61 18.28
CA PRO A 114 -28.97 -25.55 16.81
C PRO A 114 -30.43 -25.50 16.35
N GLN A 115 -30.80 -24.72 15.32
CA GLN A 115 -31.83 -25.08 14.30
C GLN A 115 -31.73 -24.19 13.04
N GLN A 116 -31.53 -24.85 11.90
CA GLN A 116 -31.89 -24.45 10.52
C GLN A 116 -33.11 -25.33 10.11
N PRO A 117 -33.80 -25.18 8.95
CA PRO A 117 -33.86 -24.15 7.87
C PRO A 117 -35.35 -23.92 7.37
N PRO A 118 -35.75 -23.72 6.08
CA PRO A 118 -35.43 -22.72 5.02
C PRO A 118 -36.66 -22.00 4.36
N HIS A 119 -36.41 -21.19 3.31
CA HIS A 119 -37.31 -20.69 2.20
C HIS A 119 -38.03 -19.33 2.42
N ARG A 120 -38.34 -18.45 1.45
CA ARG A 120 -38.02 -18.19 0.02
C ARG A 120 -38.61 -16.81 -0.37
N THR A 121 -37.98 -16.15 -1.35
CA THR A 121 -38.58 -15.32 -2.44
C THR A 121 -39.10 -13.88 -2.19
N GLY A 122 -38.69 -12.98 -3.09
CA GLY A 122 -39.32 -11.69 -3.46
C GLY A 122 -38.48 -10.49 -3.03
N GLY A 123 -38.03 -9.56 -3.87
CA GLY A 123 -38.43 -9.15 -5.23
C GLY A 123 -38.44 -7.62 -5.24
N GLY A 124 -37.78 -6.99 -6.21
CA GLY A 124 -38.12 -5.64 -6.68
C GLY A 124 -37.37 -4.43 -6.11
N GLU A 125 -36.81 -3.69 -7.08
CA GLU A 125 -36.70 -2.24 -7.18
C GLU A 125 -35.51 -1.48 -6.56
N ALA A 126 -34.98 -0.61 -7.42
CA ALA A 126 -33.74 0.13 -7.34
C ALA A 126 -33.87 1.48 -6.62
N ASP A 127 -32.71 2.14 -6.54
CA ASP A 127 -32.49 3.58 -6.34
C ASP A 127 -32.56 4.17 -4.92
N ARG A 128 -31.36 4.34 -4.33
CA ARG A 128 -30.70 5.66 -4.34
C ARG A 128 -29.30 5.64 -3.70
N CYS A 129 -28.39 6.31 -4.41
CA CYS A 129 -27.11 6.92 -3.99
C CYS A 129 -26.56 6.62 -2.58
N GLY A 130 -25.48 5.84 -2.54
CA GLY A 130 -24.62 5.65 -1.36
C GLY A 130 -23.22 5.18 -1.76
N GLY A 131 -22.58 5.92 -2.67
CA GLY A 131 -21.22 5.66 -3.11
C GLY A 131 -20.20 5.77 -1.98
N SER A 132 -19.13 4.99 -2.10
CA SER A 132 -17.84 5.17 -1.40
C SER A 132 -17.49 4.32 -0.17
N ARG A 133 -18.19 3.21 0.14
CA ARG A 133 -17.73 2.30 1.22
C ARG A 133 -17.77 0.79 0.98
N ARG A 134 -18.19 0.32 -0.21
CA ARG A 134 -18.35 -1.13 -0.50
C ARG A 134 -17.48 -1.70 -1.63
N ARG A 135 -16.44 -0.98 -2.09
CA ARG A 135 -15.46 -1.54 -3.05
C ARG A 135 -14.12 -1.94 -2.41
N LEU A 136 -13.98 -1.82 -1.08
CA LEU A 136 -12.75 -2.19 -0.39
C LEU A 136 -12.68 -3.68 0.00
N ALA A 137 -13.74 -4.47 -0.21
CA ALA A 137 -13.82 -5.84 0.30
C ALA A 137 -13.70 -6.96 -0.75
N VAL A 138 -13.55 -6.65 -2.05
CA VAL A 138 -13.56 -7.70 -3.11
C VAL A 138 -12.33 -7.71 -4.01
N LEU A 139 -11.42 -6.73 -3.92
CA LEU A 139 -10.20 -6.70 -4.75
C LEU A 139 -8.92 -7.14 -4.02
N LEU A 140 -9.06 -7.95 -2.96
CA LEU A 140 -7.92 -8.63 -2.31
C LEU A 140 -7.89 -10.15 -2.57
N ALA A 141 -8.86 -10.70 -3.30
CA ALA A 141 -8.87 -12.12 -3.70
C ALA A 141 -8.33 -12.37 -5.12
N GLY A 142 -8.22 -11.34 -5.98
CA GLY A 142 -7.83 -11.53 -7.39
C GLY A 142 -6.32 -11.53 -7.65
N ALA A 143 -5.52 -10.86 -6.83
CA ALA A 143 -4.10 -10.66 -7.10
C ALA A 143 -3.26 -11.94 -6.91
N VAL A 144 -3.64 -12.82 -5.96
CA VAL A 144 -2.95 -14.09 -5.73
C VAL A 144 -3.25 -15.10 -6.84
N GLY A 145 -4.48 -15.11 -7.37
CA GLY A 145 -4.87 -16.00 -8.47
C GLY A 145 -4.13 -15.68 -9.78
N VAL A 146 -3.98 -14.41 -10.12
CA VAL A 146 -3.24 -13.99 -11.33
C VAL A 146 -1.74 -14.31 -11.22
N LEU A 147 -1.15 -14.18 -10.03
CA LEU A 147 0.26 -14.51 -9.81
C LEU A 147 0.54 -16.02 -9.95
N LEU A 148 -0.38 -16.88 -9.48
CA LEU A 148 -0.27 -18.33 -9.60
C LEU A 148 -0.45 -18.82 -11.05
N VAL A 149 -1.34 -18.21 -11.84
CA VAL A 149 -1.53 -18.56 -13.26
C VAL A 149 -0.31 -18.19 -14.10
N LEU A 150 0.31 -17.02 -13.84
CA LEU A 150 1.53 -16.61 -14.53
C LEU A 150 2.72 -17.50 -14.16
N ALA A 151 2.87 -17.90 -12.89
CA ALA A 151 3.91 -18.83 -12.46
C ALA A 151 3.74 -20.24 -13.07
N GLY A 152 2.51 -20.74 -13.18
CA GLY A 152 2.21 -22.03 -13.81
C GLY A 152 2.51 -22.05 -15.32
N ALA A 153 2.21 -20.96 -16.04
CA ALA A 153 2.46 -20.85 -17.47
C ALA A 153 3.96 -20.83 -17.81
N VAL A 154 4.79 -20.20 -16.98
CA VAL A 154 6.25 -20.16 -17.16
C VAL A 154 6.90 -21.52 -16.89
N LEU A 155 6.37 -22.29 -15.93
CA LEU A 155 6.87 -23.64 -15.64
C LEU A 155 6.52 -24.67 -16.72
N LEU A 156 5.37 -24.54 -17.39
CA LEU A 156 5.04 -25.43 -18.53
C LEU A 156 5.85 -25.11 -19.80
N ALA A 157 6.27 -23.86 -19.99
CA ALA A 157 7.07 -23.45 -21.15
C ALA A 157 8.57 -23.77 -21.01
N GLY A 158 9.06 -24.00 -19.77
CA GLY A 158 10.47 -24.31 -19.48
C GLY A 158 10.83 -25.79 -19.48
N ALA A 159 9.84 -26.69 -19.34
CA ALA A 159 10.07 -28.14 -19.22
C ALA A 159 10.12 -28.89 -20.57
N GLY A 160 10.05 -28.17 -21.69
CA GLY A 160 9.99 -28.72 -23.04
C GLY A 160 11.24 -28.51 -23.89
N ARG A 161 12.44 -28.52 -23.28
CA ARG A 161 13.71 -28.61 -24.00
C ARG A 161 14.65 -29.62 -23.37
#